data_AF-A0A554KH12-F1
#
_entry.id   AF-A0A554KH12-F1
#
_cell.length_a   1.000
_cell.length_b   1.000
_cell.length_c   1.000
_cell.angle_alpha   90.00
_cell.angle_beta   90.00
_cell.angle_gamma   90.00
#
_symmetry.space_group_name_H-M   'P 1'
#
loop_
_entity.id
_entity.type
_entity.pdbx_description
1 polymer ?
#
loop_
_entity_poly.entity_id
_entity_poly.type
_entity_poly.pdbx_seq_one_letter_code
_entity_poly.pdbx_strand_id
1 'polypeptide(L)'
;MIPPEPRCGDGTLDAGEECDDGNARDGDGCDTLCRLEQGFCGDGIVQTALGEQCEPSTHNPNLIYECTPACRYLSHFCGDGYLQPGEECDDGPNNSNSQNARCRLDCALARCGDSILDSATEQCDDGNVVNGDGCSASCRRELSPSEMTFQGSIVELPFIRRPGEPVVVTPPTTTETGPGLIAVMAAGASAGYAWVRRRRRGM
;
A
#
# COMPACT_ATOMS: atom_id res chain seq x y z
N MET A 1 46.27 -19.50 -4.92
CA MET A 1 45.50 -18.46 -5.62
C MET A 1 44.42 -18.02 -4.64
N ILE A 2 44.49 -16.77 -4.21
CA ILE A 2 43.34 -16.13 -3.54
C ILE A 2 42.35 -15.87 -4.69
N PRO A 3 41.09 -16.32 -4.61
CA PRO A 3 40.11 -15.96 -5.62
C PRO A 3 40.05 -14.42 -5.71
N PRO A 4 39.89 -13.85 -6.91
CA PRO A 4 39.74 -12.40 -7.05
C PRO A 4 38.61 -11.93 -6.11
N GLU A 5 38.76 -10.74 -5.54
CA GLU A 5 37.70 -10.16 -4.73
C GLU A 5 36.46 -10.01 -5.62
N PRO A 6 35.26 -10.37 -5.10
CA PRO A 6 34.03 -10.29 -5.87
C PRO A 6 33.82 -8.86 -6.37
N ARG A 7 33.61 -8.71 -7.68
CA ARG A 7 33.49 -7.42 -8.34
C ARG A 7 32.15 -7.33 -9.04
N CYS A 8 31.30 -6.49 -8.45
CA CYS A 8 30.05 -6.12 -9.08
C CYS A 8 30.22 -5.61 -10.51
N GLY A 9 29.43 -6.21 -11.42
CA GLY A 9 29.39 -5.86 -12.83
C GLY A 9 30.48 -6.53 -13.63
N ASP A 10 30.86 -7.76 -13.29
CA ASP A 10 31.84 -8.55 -14.05
C ASP A 10 31.24 -9.67 -14.89
N GLY A 11 29.92 -9.82 -14.82
CA GLY A 11 29.12 -10.78 -15.56
C GLY A 11 29.03 -12.12 -14.85
N THR A 12 29.48 -12.23 -13.60
CA THR A 12 29.38 -13.46 -12.80
C THR A 12 28.78 -13.19 -11.44
N LEU A 13 27.76 -13.96 -11.05
CA LEU A 13 27.11 -13.83 -9.74
C LEU A 13 28.00 -14.45 -8.65
N ASP A 14 28.68 -13.60 -7.88
CA ASP A 14 29.59 -14.01 -6.83
C ASP A 14 28.92 -14.13 -5.44
N ALA A 15 29.65 -14.72 -4.49
CA ALA A 15 29.17 -14.87 -3.12
C ALA A 15 29.06 -13.51 -2.41
N GLY A 16 27.82 -13.07 -2.16
CA GLY A 16 27.50 -11.80 -1.50
C GLY A 16 26.79 -10.79 -2.39
N GLU A 17 26.68 -11.09 -3.68
CA GLU A 17 25.89 -10.32 -4.64
C GLU A 17 24.46 -10.86 -4.72
N GLU A 18 23.49 -9.97 -4.93
CA GLU A 18 22.09 -10.34 -5.19
C GLU A 18 21.81 -10.47 -6.70
N CYS A 19 22.63 -9.80 -7.53
CA CYS A 19 22.61 -9.81 -8.99
C CYS A 19 24.01 -9.48 -9.53
N ASP A 20 24.28 -9.74 -10.82
CA ASP A 20 25.39 -9.15 -11.59
C ASP A 20 24.98 -9.11 -13.08
N ASP A 21 24.83 -7.91 -13.63
CA ASP A 21 24.36 -7.70 -15.01
C ASP A 21 25.49 -7.41 -16.02
N GLY A 22 26.75 -7.61 -15.61
CA GLY A 22 27.92 -7.36 -16.44
C GLY A 22 28.36 -5.90 -16.50
N ASN A 23 27.76 -5.02 -15.70
CA ASN A 23 28.25 -3.66 -15.50
C ASN A 23 27.89 -3.08 -14.12
N ALA A 24 28.41 -1.90 -13.80
CA ALA A 24 28.17 -1.22 -12.52
C ALA A 24 27.45 0.10 -12.80
N ARG A 25 26.27 0.00 -13.40
CA ARG A 25 25.41 1.13 -13.72
C ARG A 25 24.15 0.98 -12.89
N ASP A 26 23.59 2.11 -12.44
CA ASP A 26 22.28 2.07 -11.81
C ASP A 26 21.18 2.19 -12.90
N GLY A 27 20.06 1.51 -12.70
CA GLY A 27 18.84 1.57 -13.48
C GLY A 27 18.68 0.50 -14.57
N ASP A 28 19.48 -0.56 -14.56
CA ASP A 28 19.48 -1.63 -15.57
C ASP A 28 19.29 -3.06 -15.03
N GLY A 29 19.06 -3.23 -13.73
CA GLY A 29 18.86 -4.57 -13.15
C GLY A 29 19.50 -4.71 -11.81
N CYS A 30 20.70 -4.17 -11.74
CA CYS A 30 21.63 -4.42 -10.67
C CYS A 30 22.33 -3.12 -10.30
N ASP A 31 22.15 -2.67 -9.06
CA ASP A 31 22.73 -1.40 -8.64
C ASP A 31 24.26 -1.51 -8.63
N THR A 32 24.94 -0.37 -8.53
CA THR A 32 26.40 -0.29 -8.41
C THR A 32 27.00 -1.05 -7.21
N LEU A 33 26.19 -1.59 -6.31
CA LEU A 33 26.56 -2.39 -5.15
C LEU A 33 26.13 -3.86 -5.29
N CYS A 34 25.72 -4.27 -6.48
CA CYS A 34 25.21 -5.60 -6.82
C CYS A 34 24.05 -6.06 -5.96
N ARG A 35 23.17 -5.11 -5.67
CA ARG A 35 21.85 -5.36 -5.12
C ARG A 35 20.84 -5.24 -6.24
N LEU A 36 19.83 -6.08 -6.19
CA LEU A 36 18.73 -5.97 -7.14
C LEU A 36 18.08 -4.62 -6.96
N GLU A 37 17.99 -3.88 -8.05
CA GLU A 37 17.23 -2.65 -8.03
C GLU A 37 15.74 -2.99 -7.92
N GLN A 38 14.94 -2.05 -7.41
CA GLN A 38 13.50 -2.30 -7.32
C GLN A 38 12.88 -2.32 -8.72
N GLY A 39 12.20 -3.43 -9.06
CA GLY A 39 11.35 -3.53 -10.25
C GLY A 39 11.93 -4.30 -11.43
N PHE A 40 12.98 -5.11 -11.25
CA PHE A 40 13.67 -5.77 -12.37
C PHE A 40 13.17 -7.16 -12.65
N CYS A 41 11.98 -7.14 -13.25
CA CYS A 41 11.43 -8.27 -13.98
C CYS A 41 12.13 -8.48 -15.32
N GLY A 42 12.51 -9.71 -15.66
CA GLY A 42 13.05 -10.05 -16.98
C GLY A 42 14.51 -10.52 -16.99
N ASP A 43 15.17 -10.63 -15.83
CA ASP A 43 16.61 -10.89 -15.71
C ASP A 43 16.97 -12.39 -15.72
N GLY A 44 15.96 -13.26 -15.72
CA GLY A 44 16.15 -14.71 -15.67
C GLY A 44 16.13 -15.32 -14.26
N ILE A 45 15.87 -14.54 -13.22
CA ILE A 45 15.80 -14.98 -11.81
C ILE A 45 14.46 -14.56 -11.21
N VAL A 46 13.71 -15.48 -10.60
CA VAL A 46 12.46 -15.12 -9.90
C VAL A 46 12.79 -14.60 -8.49
N GLN A 47 12.63 -13.30 -8.27
CA GLN A 47 12.99 -12.66 -7.00
C GLN A 47 11.77 -12.48 -6.11
N THR A 48 11.30 -13.60 -5.52
CA THR A 48 10.09 -13.64 -4.68
C THR A 48 10.05 -12.62 -3.54
N ALA A 49 11.21 -12.18 -3.02
CA ALA A 49 11.30 -11.14 -1.99
C ALA A 49 10.85 -9.74 -2.47
N LEU A 50 10.91 -9.49 -3.78
CA LEU A 50 10.46 -8.25 -4.43
C LEU A 50 9.05 -8.37 -5.02
N GLY A 51 8.34 -9.46 -4.73
CA GLY A 51 6.95 -9.66 -5.15
C GLY A 51 6.77 -10.30 -6.53
N GLU A 52 7.86 -10.71 -7.17
CA GLU A 52 7.82 -11.48 -8.41
C GLU A 52 7.21 -12.87 -8.20
N GLN A 53 6.40 -13.27 -9.17
CA GLN A 53 5.79 -14.60 -9.20
C GLN A 53 6.43 -15.53 -10.21
N CYS A 54 6.98 -14.96 -11.26
CA CYS A 54 7.49 -15.64 -12.43
C CYS A 54 8.52 -14.75 -13.12
N GLU A 55 9.21 -15.30 -14.11
CA GLU A 55 10.25 -14.60 -14.85
C GLU A 55 10.00 -14.76 -16.36
N PRO A 56 9.72 -13.67 -17.12
CA PRO A 56 9.41 -13.72 -18.54
C PRO A 56 10.47 -14.40 -19.40
N SER A 57 11.76 -14.19 -19.10
CA SER A 57 12.89 -14.72 -19.88
C SER A 57 13.06 -16.24 -19.73
N THR A 58 12.55 -16.82 -18.64
CA THR A 58 12.60 -18.27 -18.39
C THR A 58 11.22 -18.95 -18.45
N HIS A 59 10.16 -18.17 -18.69
CA HIS A 59 8.79 -18.69 -18.73
C HIS A 59 8.59 -19.65 -19.90
N ASN A 60 7.89 -20.77 -19.65
CA ASN A 60 7.54 -21.71 -20.71
C ASN A 60 6.27 -21.22 -21.43
N PRO A 61 6.35 -20.83 -22.71
CA PRO A 61 5.21 -20.27 -23.44
C PRO A 61 4.10 -21.29 -23.75
N ASN A 62 4.31 -22.58 -23.46
CA ASN A 62 3.30 -23.63 -23.65
C ASN A 62 2.44 -23.87 -22.39
N LEU A 63 2.68 -23.13 -21.31
CA LEU A 63 1.83 -23.18 -20.13
C LEU A 63 0.50 -22.47 -20.41
N ILE A 64 -0.52 -22.82 -19.63
CA ILE A 64 -1.88 -22.27 -19.76
C ILE A 64 -2.02 -20.83 -19.20
N TYR A 65 -0.91 -20.28 -18.72
CA TYR A 65 -0.79 -18.95 -18.15
C TYR A 65 0.46 -18.28 -18.72
N GLU A 66 0.44 -16.95 -18.74
CA GLU A 66 1.56 -16.12 -19.19
C GLU A 66 2.31 -15.55 -17.97
N CYS A 67 3.59 -15.26 -18.16
CA CYS A 67 4.32 -14.37 -17.27
C CYS A 67 4.38 -12.99 -17.93
N THR A 68 3.70 -12.02 -17.33
CA THR A 68 3.66 -10.65 -17.84
C THR A 68 5.01 -9.96 -17.67
N PRO A 69 5.30 -8.86 -18.41
CA PRO A 69 6.50 -8.05 -18.19
C PRO A 69 6.63 -7.41 -16.80
N ALA A 70 5.61 -7.54 -15.95
CA ALA A 70 5.64 -7.12 -14.55
C ALA A 70 5.94 -8.29 -13.58
N CYS A 71 6.33 -9.46 -14.11
CA CYS A 71 6.64 -10.67 -13.35
C CYS A 71 5.46 -11.18 -12.52
N ARG A 72 4.27 -11.01 -13.12
CA ARG A 72 2.98 -11.48 -12.61
C ARG A 72 2.44 -12.58 -13.51
N TYR A 73 1.82 -13.57 -12.92
CA TYR A 73 1.04 -14.53 -13.70
C TYR A 73 -0.18 -13.84 -14.32
N LEU A 74 -0.50 -14.23 -15.55
CA LEU A 74 -1.75 -13.89 -16.21
C LEU A 74 -2.39 -15.19 -16.69
N SER A 75 -3.38 -15.67 -15.94
CA SER A 75 -4.18 -16.83 -16.33
C SER A 75 -5.17 -16.43 -17.43
N HIS A 76 -5.29 -17.27 -18.46
CA HIS A 76 -6.31 -17.11 -19.50
C HIS A 76 -7.71 -17.52 -19.03
N PHE A 77 -7.82 -18.22 -17.90
CA PHE A 77 -9.06 -18.76 -17.36
C PHE A 77 -9.57 -18.00 -16.14
N CYS A 78 -8.92 -16.89 -15.81
CA CYS A 78 -9.29 -16.08 -14.66
C CYS A 78 -10.77 -15.66 -14.69
N GLY A 79 -11.48 -16.00 -13.61
CA GLY A 79 -12.89 -15.73 -13.39
C GLY A 79 -13.83 -16.86 -13.81
N ASP A 80 -13.31 -18.08 -14.07
CA ASP A 80 -14.13 -19.25 -14.42
C ASP A 80 -14.67 -20.03 -13.20
N GLY A 81 -14.25 -19.67 -11.99
CA GLY A 81 -14.64 -20.27 -10.73
C GLY A 81 -13.77 -21.44 -10.29
N TYR A 82 -12.67 -21.74 -11.00
CA TYR A 82 -11.75 -22.82 -10.69
C TYR A 82 -10.34 -22.28 -10.49
N LEU A 83 -9.74 -22.59 -9.34
CA LEU A 83 -8.33 -22.26 -9.10
C LEU A 83 -7.41 -23.12 -9.98
N GLN A 84 -6.68 -22.49 -10.90
CA GLN A 84 -5.80 -23.14 -11.86
C GLN A 84 -4.32 -22.66 -11.73
N PRO A 85 -3.35 -23.38 -12.33
CA PRO A 85 -1.98 -22.87 -12.43
C PRO A 85 -1.92 -21.47 -13.04
N GLY A 86 -1.20 -20.55 -12.38
CA GLY A 86 -1.13 -19.14 -12.76
C GLY A 86 -2.13 -18.24 -12.04
N GLU A 87 -2.95 -18.77 -11.14
CA GLU A 87 -3.90 -18.01 -10.32
C GLU A 87 -3.54 -18.08 -8.84
N GLU A 88 -3.68 -16.97 -8.12
CA GLU A 88 -3.61 -16.96 -6.65
C GLU A 88 -4.98 -17.23 -6.03
N CYS A 89 -6.04 -16.89 -6.75
CA CYS A 89 -7.44 -17.05 -6.38
C CYS A 89 -8.31 -17.11 -7.63
N ASP A 90 -9.54 -17.62 -7.49
CA ASP A 90 -10.58 -17.47 -8.50
C ASP A 90 -11.94 -17.50 -7.79
N ASP A 91 -12.60 -16.34 -7.70
CA ASP A 91 -13.96 -16.20 -7.14
C ASP A 91 -15.02 -16.16 -8.26
N GLY A 92 -14.62 -16.60 -9.46
CA GLY A 92 -15.43 -16.64 -10.66
C GLY A 92 -15.89 -15.26 -11.11
N PRO A 93 -17.18 -15.12 -11.47
CA PRO A 93 -17.77 -13.83 -11.79
C PRO A 93 -17.74 -12.78 -10.66
N ASN A 94 -17.34 -13.17 -9.44
CA ASN A 94 -17.24 -12.24 -8.30
C ASN A 94 -15.85 -11.60 -8.16
N ASN A 95 -14.89 -11.93 -9.03
CA ASN A 95 -13.61 -11.21 -9.09
C ASN A 95 -13.87 -9.70 -9.23
N SER A 96 -13.12 -8.89 -8.48
CA SER A 96 -13.39 -7.44 -8.40
C SER A 96 -12.15 -6.66 -7.95
N ASN A 97 -12.02 -5.43 -8.43
CA ASN A 97 -11.04 -4.46 -7.92
C ASN A 97 -11.67 -3.53 -6.86
N SER A 98 -12.70 -4.01 -6.16
CA SER A 98 -13.29 -3.30 -5.04
C SER A 98 -12.48 -3.56 -3.76
N GLN A 99 -12.55 -2.61 -2.83
CA GLN A 99 -11.95 -2.74 -1.50
C GLN A 99 -12.41 -4.04 -0.80
N ASN A 100 -11.45 -4.78 -0.28
CA ASN A 100 -11.56 -6.10 0.33
C ASN A 100 -12.12 -7.20 -0.58
N ALA A 101 -11.96 -7.07 -1.90
CA ALA A 101 -12.30 -8.16 -2.81
C ALA A 101 -11.48 -9.42 -2.45
N ARG A 102 -12.16 -10.57 -2.44
CA ARG A 102 -11.50 -11.87 -2.18
C ARG A 102 -10.49 -12.24 -3.26
N CYS A 103 -10.75 -11.76 -4.49
CA CYS A 103 -9.93 -11.99 -5.65
C CYS A 103 -10.04 -10.81 -6.60
N ARG A 104 -8.90 -10.34 -7.12
CA ARG A 104 -8.84 -9.26 -8.11
C ARG A 104 -9.22 -9.77 -9.50
N LEU A 105 -9.46 -8.85 -10.43
CA LEU A 105 -9.87 -9.19 -11.81
C LEU A 105 -8.79 -9.93 -12.61
N ASP A 106 -7.55 -9.89 -12.17
CA ASP A 106 -6.40 -10.60 -12.71
C ASP A 106 -6.07 -11.89 -11.94
N CYS A 107 -6.98 -12.35 -11.07
CA CYS A 107 -6.80 -13.54 -10.24
C CYS A 107 -5.61 -13.47 -9.29
N ALA A 108 -5.21 -12.24 -8.95
CA ALA A 108 -4.29 -11.96 -7.86
C ALA A 108 -5.06 -11.70 -6.55
N LEU A 109 -4.37 -11.95 -5.44
CA LEU A 109 -4.83 -11.51 -4.13
C LEU A 109 -4.56 -10.01 -3.95
N ALA A 110 -5.24 -9.41 -2.97
CA ALA A 110 -4.95 -8.08 -2.41
C ALA A 110 -3.44 -7.89 -2.17
N ARG A 111 -2.89 -6.76 -2.63
CA ARG A 111 -1.45 -6.47 -2.58
C ARG A 111 -1.19 -5.01 -2.25
N CYS A 112 -0.18 -4.84 -1.40
CA CYS A 112 0.28 -3.52 -1.04
C CYS A 112 0.83 -2.76 -2.24
N GLY A 113 0.39 -1.52 -2.39
CA GLY A 113 0.80 -0.61 -3.45
C GLY A 113 0.00 -0.79 -4.74
N ASP A 114 -1.15 -1.47 -4.71
CA ASP A 114 -1.99 -1.67 -5.89
C ASP A 114 -3.02 -0.55 -6.11
N SER A 115 -2.91 0.55 -5.34
CA SER A 115 -3.82 1.70 -5.34
C SER A 115 -5.24 1.37 -4.85
N ILE A 116 -5.44 0.20 -4.24
CA ILE A 116 -6.73 -0.22 -3.70
C ILE A 116 -6.52 -0.61 -2.24
N LEU A 117 -6.86 0.31 -1.34
CA LEU A 117 -6.82 0.04 0.09
C LEU A 117 -7.72 -1.18 0.42
N ASP A 118 -7.16 -2.29 0.86
CA ASP A 118 -7.91 -3.41 1.41
C ASP A 118 -7.89 -3.37 2.94
N SER A 119 -8.82 -2.62 3.53
CA SER A 119 -8.88 -2.34 4.98
C SER A 119 -8.88 -3.58 5.91
N ALA A 120 -9.15 -4.78 5.39
CA ALA A 120 -9.06 -6.03 6.11
C ALA A 120 -7.60 -6.48 6.35
N THR A 121 -6.68 -6.11 5.47
CA THR A 121 -5.26 -6.53 5.46
C THR A 121 -4.29 -5.35 5.52
N GLU A 122 -4.71 -4.17 5.07
CA GLU A 122 -3.89 -2.98 4.88
C GLU A 122 -4.37 -1.82 5.75
N GLN A 123 -3.42 -1.03 6.28
CA GLN A 123 -3.73 0.17 7.05
C GLN A 123 -3.68 1.45 6.21
N CYS A 124 -3.05 1.36 5.04
CA CYS A 124 -2.90 2.38 4.02
C CYS A 124 -2.59 1.68 2.70
N ASP A 125 -2.75 2.40 1.60
CA ASP A 125 -2.21 2.07 0.29
C ASP A 125 -2.00 3.41 -0.43
N ASP A 126 -0.78 3.70 -0.85
CA ASP A 126 -0.40 4.91 -1.60
C ASP A 126 0.04 4.59 -3.04
N GLY A 127 -0.32 3.40 -3.53
CA GLY A 127 -0.09 2.97 -4.91
C GLY A 127 1.34 2.57 -5.24
N ASN A 128 2.20 2.34 -4.24
CA ASN A 128 3.53 1.78 -4.44
C ASN A 128 4.02 1.03 -3.18
N VAL A 129 5.26 0.52 -3.19
CA VAL A 129 5.89 -0.21 -2.06
C VAL A 129 7.18 0.44 -1.58
N VAL A 130 7.35 1.73 -1.83
CA VAL A 130 8.45 2.54 -1.31
C VAL A 130 8.22 2.73 0.19
N ASN A 131 9.29 2.89 0.96
CA ASN A 131 9.16 3.26 2.37
C ASN A 131 9.50 4.74 2.51
N GLY A 132 8.83 5.42 3.43
CA GLY A 132 9.04 6.82 3.79
C GLY A 132 8.15 7.83 3.06
N ASP A 133 7.19 7.38 2.25
CA ASP A 133 6.26 8.23 1.48
C ASP A 133 4.81 8.25 2.03
N GLY A 134 4.57 7.54 3.14
CA GLY A 134 3.31 7.60 3.89
C GLY A 134 2.69 6.22 4.11
N CYS A 135 2.98 5.26 3.24
CA CYS A 135 2.65 3.86 3.42
C CYS A 135 3.89 2.99 3.19
N SER A 136 4.21 2.14 4.16
CA SER A 136 5.37 1.25 4.02
C SER A 136 5.13 0.16 2.99
N ALA A 137 6.20 -0.49 2.53
CA ALA A 137 6.17 -1.68 1.67
C ALA A 137 5.35 -2.87 2.23
N SER A 138 4.93 -2.81 3.50
CA SER A 138 4.05 -3.80 4.15
C SER A 138 2.65 -3.24 4.47
N CYS A 139 2.25 -2.15 3.82
CA CYS A 139 0.98 -1.45 3.96
C CYS A 139 0.62 -1.08 5.41
N ARG A 140 1.65 -0.70 6.16
CA ARG A 140 1.51 -0.04 7.47
C ARG A 140 1.72 1.45 7.29
N ARG A 141 0.87 2.24 7.96
CA ARG A 141 1.00 3.69 7.98
C ARG A 141 2.35 4.08 8.55
N GLU A 142 3.06 4.91 7.83
CA GLU A 142 4.32 5.46 8.27
C GLU A 142 4.05 6.82 8.91
N LEU A 143 4.66 7.06 10.07
CA LEU A 143 4.62 8.39 10.65
C LEU A 143 5.67 9.22 9.93
N SER A 144 5.23 10.13 9.06
CA SER A 144 6.15 11.10 8.48
C SER A 144 6.70 11.99 9.61
N PRO A 145 8.00 12.37 9.58
CA PRO A 145 8.57 13.30 10.55
C PRO A 145 7.81 14.64 10.61
N SER A 146 7.10 14.99 9.53
CA SER A 146 6.23 16.15 9.38
C SER A 146 4.94 16.09 10.21
N GLU A 147 4.43 14.91 10.54
CA GLU A 147 3.21 14.72 11.35
C GLU A 147 3.50 14.50 12.85
N MET A 148 4.77 14.37 13.24
CA MET A 148 5.18 14.41 14.66
C MET A 148 5.14 15.82 15.27
N THR A 149 4.48 16.78 14.63
CA THR A 149 4.18 18.08 15.24
C THR A 149 2.71 18.14 15.65
N PHE A 150 2.49 18.22 16.96
CA PHE A 150 1.27 18.75 17.58
C PHE A 150 0.08 17.80 17.83
N GLN A 151 0.30 16.74 18.61
CA GLN A 151 -0.58 16.44 19.76
C GLN A 151 0.27 15.97 20.94
N GLY A 152 1.24 16.80 21.30
CA GLY A 152 1.80 16.77 22.65
C GLY A 152 0.72 17.19 23.63
N SER A 153 -0.16 16.26 23.99
CA SER A 153 -0.66 16.22 25.35
C SER A 153 0.58 16.19 26.21
N ILE A 154 0.88 17.35 26.79
CA ILE A 154 1.78 17.48 27.91
C ILE A 154 1.34 16.45 28.95
N VAL A 155 1.99 15.28 28.97
CA VAL A 155 2.04 14.51 30.21
C VAL A 155 2.83 15.41 31.12
N GLU A 156 2.14 16.10 32.03
CA GLU A 156 2.79 16.78 33.14
C GLU A 156 3.64 15.74 33.86
N LEU A 157 4.93 15.71 33.53
CA LEU A 157 5.93 15.16 34.43
C LEU A 157 5.79 15.98 35.70
N PRO A 158 5.58 15.36 36.88
CA PRO A 158 5.40 16.09 38.11
C PRO A 158 6.62 16.98 38.30
N PHE A 159 6.35 18.28 38.25
CA PHE A 159 7.32 19.36 38.37
C PHE A 159 8.21 19.10 39.59
N ILE A 160 9.49 18.74 39.36
CA ILE A 160 10.47 18.77 40.45
C ILE A 160 10.67 20.24 40.80
N ARG A 161 9.89 20.70 41.79
CA ARG A 161 10.14 21.98 42.46
C ARG A 161 11.54 21.91 43.06
N ARG A 162 12.45 22.74 42.54
CA ARG A 162 13.67 23.09 43.28
C ARG A 162 13.23 23.84 44.55
N PRO A 163 13.76 23.51 45.74
CA PRO A 163 13.42 24.20 46.97
C PRO A 163 14.00 25.62 46.93
N GLY A 164 13.14 26.65 46.95
CA GLY A 164 13.58 28.04 47.19
C GLY A 164 12.84 29.17 46.46
N GLU A 165 11.99 28.90 45.46
CA GLU A 165 11.33 29.99 44.71
C GLU A 165 10.03 30.46 45.41
N PRO A 166 9.83 31.78 45.65
CA PRO A 166 8.63 32.28 46.30
C PRO A 166 7.38 32.12 45.41
N VAL A 167 6.30 31.62 46.01
CA VAL A 167 5.01 31.40 45.36
C VAL A 167 4.31 32.75 45.14
N VAL A 168 4.25 33.21 43.89
CA VAL A 168 3.39 34.34 43.50
C VAL A 168 2.01 33.77 43.18
N VAL A 169 1.07 33.89 44.13
CA VAL A 169 -0.35 33.53 43.92
C VAL A 169 -1.06 34.74 43.32
N THR A 170 -1.37 34.71 42.04
CA THR A 170 -2.39 35.59 41.46
C THR A 170 -3.77 34.93 41.58
N PRO A 171 -4.80 35.64 42.06
CA PRO A 171 -6.13 35.07 42.23
C PRO A 171 -6.84 34.79 40.89
N PRO A 172 -7.72 33.78 40.81
CA PRO A 172 -8.47 33.47 39.61
C PRO A 172 -9.53 34.55 39.33
N THR A 173 -9.58 35.03 38.09
CA THR A 173 -10.73 35.79 37.58
C THR A 173 -11.94 34.87 37.50
N THR A 174 -12.80 34.97 38.49
CA THR A 174 -14.16 34.44 38.44
C THR A 174 -15.02 35.35 37.58
N THR A 175 -15.60 34.84 36.50
CA THR A 175 -17.01 34.98 36.14
C THR A 175 -17.25 34.29 34.80
N GLU A 176 -18.12 33.29 34.78
CA GLU A 176 -19.24 33.15 33.82
C GLU A 176 -20.02 31.90 34.25
N THR A 177 -20.96 32.15 35.16
CA THR A 177 -22.04 31.27 35.59
C THR A 177 -22.99 31.04 34.41
N GLY A 178 -23.34 29.78 34.12
CA GLY A 178 -24.64 29.48 33.48
C GLY A 178 -25.80 29.92 34.41
N PRO A 179 -27.11 29.82 34.03
CA PRO A 179 -27.68 28.91 33.02
C PRO A 179 -28.71 29.57 32.06
N GLY A 180 -29.01 28.93 30.93
CA GLY A 180 -30.07 29.39 30.03
C GLY A 180 -30.39 28.40 28.92
N LEU A 181 -31.32 27.48 29.21
CA LEU A 181 -32.09 26.71 28.22
C LEU A 181 -32.62 27.63 27.11
N ILE A 182 -32.33 27.33 25.83
CA ILE A 182 -33.36 27.26 24.77
C ILE A 182 -32.92 26.19 23.75
N ALA A 183 -33.66 25.09 23.74
CA ALA A 183 -33.67 24.14 22.63
C ALA A 183 -34.53 24.74 21.50
N VAL A 184 -33.97 24.86 20.29
CA VAL A 184 -34.74 25.12 19.07
C VAL A 184 -34.65 23.87 18.19
N MET A 185 -35.69 23.05 18.26
CA MET A 185 -35.96 22.00 17.28
C MET A 185 -36.53 22.66 16.03
N ALA A 186 -35.75 22.77 14.95
CA ALA A 186 -36.25 23.16 13.65
C ALA A 186 -36.59 21.90 12.83
N ALA A 187 -37.88 21.57 12.74
CA ALA A 187 -38.40 20.57 11.83
C ALA A 187 -38.49 21.17 10.42
N GLY A 188 -37.60 20.75 9.51
CA GLY A 188 -37.64 21.09 8.10
C GLY A 188 -38.32 20.00 7.28
N ALA A 189 -39.56 20.24 6.84
CA ALA A 189 -40.26 19.39 5.88
C ALA A 189 -39.85 19.77 4.45
N SER A 190 -39.11 18.90 3.75
CA SER A 190 -38.82 19.07 2.32
C SER A 190 -39.94 18.42 1.50
N ALA A 191 -40.80 19.25 0.91
CA ALA A 191 -41.71 18.85 -0.16
C ALA A 191 -40.94 18.87 -1.50
N GLY A 192 -40.88 17.73 -2.19
CA GLY A 192 -40.25 17.59 -3.51
C GLY A 192 -41.06 16.68 -4.42
N TYR A 193 -41.39 17.18 -5.60
CA TYR A 193 -42.46 16.74 -6.50
C TYR A 193 -42.14 15.46 -7.29
N ALA A 194 -43.12 14.54 -7.40
CA ALA A 194 -43.04 13.36 -8.26
C ALA A 194 -43.53 13.68 -9.70
N TRP A 195 -42.71 13.38 -10.70
CA TRP A 195 -43.07 13.53 -12.12
C TRP A 195 -43.57 12.20 -12.69
N VAL A 196 -44.87 12.10 -12.96
CA VAL A 196 -45.48 10.94 -13.62
C VAL A 196 -45.40 11.11 -15.14
N ARG A 197 -44.52 10.35 -15.80
CA ARG A 197 -44.52 10.25 -17.28
C ARG A 197 -45.63 9.30 -17.73
N ARG A 198 -46.69 9.85 -18.30
CA ARG A 198 -47.81 9.11 -18.92
C ARG A 198 -47.36 8.55 -20.28
N ARG A 199 -47.17 7.23 -20.40
CA ARG A 199 -47.01 6.57 -21.72
C ARG A 199 -48.35 6.58 -22.45
N ARG A 200 -48.40 7.22 -23.61
CA ARG A 200 -49.51 7.07 -24.57
C ARG A 200 -49.33 5.74 -25.30
N ARG A 201 -50.36 4.89 -25.29
CA ARG A 201 -50.47 3.74 -26.18
C ARG A 201 -50.81 4.27 -27.58
N GLY A 202 -49.92 4.06 -28.54
CA GLY A 202 -50.22 4.16 -29.96
C GLY A 202 -50.76 2.82 -30.45
N MET A 203 -51.72 2.90 -31.38
CA MET A 203 -52.48 1.80 -32.00
C MET A 203 -51.62 0.71 -32.62
#